data_AF-A0A9D7KIH9-F1
#
_entry.id   AF-A0A9D7KIH9-F1
#
_cell.length_a   1.000
_cell.length_b   1.000
_cell.length_c   1.000
_cell.angle_alpha   90.00
_cell.angle_beta   90.00
_cell.angle_gamma   90.00
#
_symmetry.space_group_name_H-M   'P 1'
#
loop_
_entity.id
_entity.type
_entity.pdbx_description
1 polymer ?
#
loop_
_entity_poly.entity_id
_entity_poly.type
_entity_poly.pdbx_seq_one_letter_code
_entity_poly.pdbx_strand_id
1 'polypeptide(L)'
;MVPFHVNGTLTTYGTPVFNGKATSKLNLSKQGSPKDPKFYGGYESGIDIPLDFDTTGMRQAAANNGKILNDTTNTGKDINVELVFNADATVTWRYSKNDGLNIWTAPKTESITSFAPNGVIYVEKGNIFVKGTVSGQVSIVSSSKGSTKSGFVYQTDDIVYEDDPRINPASTDILGIIAEKDIRLLKNADTQGQDIITQASMFSKNGNIGPEDALINYAYLGSWRILGGMIGKNTRQTAKYGTVGGITVPVQGYMLVHTYDERFLTFVPPNFPNTRMYEIVSWLE
;
A
#
# COMPACT_ATOMS: atom_id res chain seq x y z
N MET A 1 -11.79 -13.51 -8.68
CA MET A 1 -10.93 -14.57 -8.10
C MET A 1 -9.54 -13.98 -7.84
N VAL A 2 -9.09 -13.99 -6.59
CA VAL A 2 -7.96 -13.18 -6.12
C VAL A 2 -6.64 -13.94 -6.25
N PRO A 3 -5.64 -13.44 -7.01
CA PRO A 3 -4.35 -14.09 -7.14
C PRO A 3 -3.45 -13.86 -5.93
N PHE A 4 -2.64 -14.86 -5.57
CA PHE A 4 -1.54 -14.72 -4.60
C PHE A 4 -0.22 -15.13 -5.26
N HIS A 5 0.84 -14.36 -4.99
CA HIS A 5 2.16 -14.65 -5.52
C HIS A 5 3.27 -14.36 -4.51
N VAL A 6 4.34 -15.15 -4.53
CA VAL A 6 5.60 -14.86 -3.82
C VAL A 6 6.83 -15.25 -4.63
N ASN A 7 7.81 -14.35 -4.75
CA ASN A 7 9.09 -14.63 -5.42
C ASN A 7 10.06 -15.51 -4.61
N GLY A 8 9.59 -16.08 -3.50
CA GLY A 8 10.33 -16.97 -2.62
C GLY A 8 9.62 -18.31 -2.48
N THR A 9 9.84 -18.98 -1.33
CA THR A 9 9.11 -20.18 -0.93
C THR A 9 7.77 -19.78 -0.34
N LEU A 10 6.66 -20.26 -0.90
CA LEU A 10 5.35 -20.09 -0.27
C LEU A 10 5.31 -20.96 0.99
N THR A 11 5.26 -20.34 2.17
CA THR A 11 5.13 -21.06 3.43
C THR A 11 3.72 -20.96 3.97
N THR A 12 3.06 -22.09 4.18
CA THR A 12 1.69 -22.18 4.72
C THR A 12 1.69 -22.83 6.09
N TYR A 13 0.84 -22.37 7.00
CA TYR A 13 0.65 -22.99 8.32
C TYR A 13 -0.80 -23.47 8.48
N GLY A 14 -1.03 -24.73 8.86
CA GLY A 14 -2.37 -25.26 9.07
C GLY A 14 -3.09 -25.63 7.77
N THR A 15 -4.35 -25.19 7.66
CA THR A 15 -5.25 -25.43 6.50
C THR A 15 -5.65 -24.11 5.83
N PRO A 16 -4.72 -23.27 5.35
CA PRO A 16 -5.12 -22.05 4.66
C PRO A 16 -5.81 -22.38 3.35
N VAL A 17 -6.78 -21.56 2.96
CA VAL A 17 -7.56 -21.73 1.74
C VAL A 17 -7.26 -20.60 0.78
N PHE A 18 -6.75 -20.95 -0.39
CA PHE A 18 -6.52 -20.07 -1.52
C PHE A 18 -7.64 -20.30 -2.53
N ASN A 19 -8.58 -19.36 -2.58
CA ASN A 19 -9.69 -19.43 -3.53
C ASN A 19 -9.24 -19.10 -4.96
N GLY A 20 -8.21 -18.26 -5.11
CA GLY A 20 -7.60 -17.98 -6.41
C GLY A 20 -6.26 -18.66 -6.64
N LYS A 21 -5.70 -18.44 -7.83
CA LYS A 21 -4.42 -19.02 -8.22
C LYS A 21 -3.33 -18.55 -7.28
N ALA A 22 -2.59 -19.50 -6.73
CA ALA A 22 -1.41 -19.23 -5.91
C ALA A 22 -0.16 -19.60 -6.70
N THR A 23 0.83 -18.72 -6.72
CA THR A 23 2.08 -18.98 -7.43
C THR A 23 3.30 -18.68 -6.56
N SER A 24 4.41 -19.38 -6.83
CA SER A 24 5.68 -19.08 -6.19
C SER A 24 6.86 -19.29 -7.13
N LYS A 25 7.94 -18.52 -6.95
CA LYS A 25 9.19 -18.75 -7.69
C LYS A 25 9.90 -20.02 -7.23
N LEU A 26 9.98 -20.21 -5.92
CA LEU A 26 10.54 -21.41 -5.33
C LEU A 26 9.43 -22.43 -5.02
N ASN A 27 9.62 -23.24 -3.98
CA ASN A 27 8.74 -24.34 -3.62
C ASN A 27 7.60 -23.92 -2.66
N LEU A 28 6.67 -24.84 -2.42
CA LEU A 28 5.69 -24.78 -1.33
C LEU A 28 6.24 -25.49 -0.08
N SER A 29 6.25 -24.80 1.06
CA SER A 29 6.60 -25.32 2.37
C SER A 29 5.37 -25.36 3.28
N LYS A 30 5.04 -26.55 3.81
CA LYS A 30 3.85 -26.76 4.66
C LYS A 30 4.25 -26.96 6.12
N GLN A 31 3.72 -26.13 7.00
CA GLN A 31 4.00 -26.10 8.43
C GLN A 31 2.71 -26.26 9.26
N GLY A 32 2.87 -26.48 10.56
CA GLY A 32 1.76 -26.70 11.49
C GLY A 32 1.20 -28.13 11.47
N SER A 33 0.07 -28.31 12.16
CA SER A 33 -0.73 -29.54 12.12
C SER A 33 -2.22 -29.16 12.16
N PRO A 34 -3.04 -29.59 11.18
CA PRO A 34 -2.67 -30.34 9.97
C PRO A 34 -1.83 -29.50 8.99
N LYS A 35 -1.15 -30.15 8.03
CA LYS A 35 -0.36 -29.51 6.95
C LYS A 35 -1.10 -29.54 5.63
N ASP A 36 -2.28 -28.93 5.58
CA ASP A 36 -3.30 -29.18 4.55
C ASP A 36 -3.81 -27.90 3.86
N PRO A 37 -2.95 -27.12 3.19
CA PRO A 37 -3.40 -25.96 2.42
C PRO A 37 -4.30 -26.40 1.24
N LYS A 38 -5.35 -25.63 0.98
CA LYS A 38 -6.29 -25.84 -0.15
C LYS A 38 -6.06 -24.79 -1.23
N PHE A 39 -5.92 -25.21 -2.48
CA PHE A 39 -5.72 -24.34 -3.64
C PHE A 39 -6.81 -24.56 -4.69
N TYR A 40 -7.94 -23.87 -4.56
CA TYR A 40 -9.07 -24.05 -5.47
C TYR A 40 -8.85 -23.40 -6.83
N GLY A 41 -8.07 -22.32 -6.89
CA GLY A 41 -7.63 -21.70 -8.15
C GLY A 41 -6.35 -22.30 -8.74
N GLY A 42 -5.85 -23.40 -8.17
CA GLY A 42 -4.59 -24.04 -8.55
C GLY A 42 -3.34 -23.45 -7.89
N TYR A 43 -2.27 -24.25 -7.89
CA TYR A 43 -0.95 -23.84 -7.42
C TYR A 43 0.11 -24.12 -8.49
N GLU A 44 0.97 -23.14 -8.76
CA GLU A 44 2.06 -23.23 -9.74
C GLU A 44 3.38 -22.72 -9.15
N SER A 45 4.43 -23.54 -9.21
CA SER A 45 5.80 -23.17 -8.78
C SER A 45 6.69 -22.83 -9.99
N GLY A 46 7.75 -22.07 -9.77
CA GLY A 46 8.69 -21.65 -10.81
C GLY A 46 8.34 -20.32 -11.49
N ILE A 47 7.29 -19.64 -11.02
CA ILE A 47 6.85 -18.35 -11.55
C ILE A 47 7.64 -17.23 -10.88
N ASP A 48 8.34 -16.40 -11.65
CA ASP A 48 9.05 -15.21 -11.15
C ASP A 48 8.33 -13.95 -11.62
N ILE A 49 7.87 -13.14 -10.67
CA ILE A 49 7.22 -11.86 -10.94
C ILE A 49 8.12 -10.71 -10.50
N PRO A 50 8.82 -10.02 -11.43
CA PRO A 50 9.70 -8.93 -11.06
C PRO A 50 8.92 -7.78 -10.45
N LEU A 51 9.45 -7.23 -9.35
CA LEU A 51 8.93 -6.03 -8.70
C LEU A 51 9.56 -4.79 -9.34
N ASP A 52 9.00 -4.39 -10.47
CA ASP A 52 9.47 -3.23 -11.20
C ASP A 52 8.81 -1.94 -10.69
N PHE A 53 9.64 -0.92 -10.49
CA PHE A 53 9.20 0.43 -10.13
C PHE A 53 9.82 1.40 -11.12
N ASP A 54 9.01 1.80 -12.10
CA ASP A 54 9.38 2.78 -13.12
C ASP A 54 9.22 4.20 -12.59
N THR A 55 10.28 4.71 -11.97
CA THR A 55 10.32 6.09 -11.48
C THR A 55 10.27 7.12 -12.61
N THR A 56 10.81 6.79 -13.78
CA THR A 56 10.89 7.71 -14.92
C THR A 56 9.50 7.90 -15.53
N GLY A 57 8.80 6.80 -15.82
CA GLY A 57 7.44 6.85 -16.37
C GLY A 57 6.45 7.55 -15.43
N MET A 58 6.50 7.27 -14.13
CA MET A 58 5.63 7.94 -13.16
C MET A 58 5.96 9.43 -13.00
N ARG A 59 7.24 9.80 -12.98
CA ARG A 59 7.64 11.22 -12.93
C ARG A 59 7.23 11.96 -14.20
N GLN A 60 7.33 11.32 -15.37
CA GLN A 60 6.87 11.90 -16.63
C GLN A 60 5.35 12.08 -16.65
N ALA A 61 4.59 11.09 -16.17
CA ALA A 61 3.13 11.23 -16.02
C ALA A 61 2.79 12.40 -15.09
N ALA A 62 3.47 12.52 -13.95
CA ALA A 62 3.27 13.65 -13.05
C ALA A 62 3.62 15.02 -13.69
N ALA A 63 4.64 15.08 -14.56
CA ALA A 63 4.95 16.30 -15.33
C ALA A 63 3.90 16.60 -16.42
N ASN A 64 3.28 15.56 -16.97
CA ASN A 64 2.29 15.64 -18.03
C ASN A 64 0.88 15.64 -17.42
N ASN A 65 0.47 16.79 -16.88
CA ASN A 65 -0.88 17.01 -16.32
C ASN A 65 -1.14 16.26 -14.99
N GLY A 66 -0.10 16.00 -14.20
CA GLY A 66 -0.20 15.56 -12.80
C GLY A 66 0.44 16.57 -11.86
N LYS A 67 0.95 16.11 -10.72
CA LYS A 67 1.67 16.94 -9.75
C LYS A 67 3.05 16.39 -9.43
N ILE A 68 4.08 17.23 -9.58
CA ILE A 68 5.40 16.99 -8.98
C ILE A 68 5.55 17.90 -7.75
N LEU A 69 5.93 17.30 -6.63
CA LEU A 69 6.35 18.01 -5.43
C LEU A 69 7.82 17.70 -5.18
N ASN A 70 8.65 18.74 -5.07
CA ASN A 70 10.08 18.64 -4.85
C ASN A 70 10.59 19.87 -4.09
N ASP A 71 11.87 19.86 -3.72
CA ASP A 71 12.52 21.02 -3.11
C ASP A 71 12.55 22.22 -4.10
N THR A 72 11.81 23.27 -3.76
CA THR A 72 11.73 24.50 -4.56
C THR A 72 12.89 25.46 -4.32
N THR A 73 13.79 25.17 -3.37
CA THR A 73 14.96 26.01 -3.08
C THR A 73 16.16 25.72 -3.98
N ASN A 74 16.05 24.76 -4.90
CA ASN A 74 17.13 24.29 -5.78
C ASN A 74 18.37 23.76 -5.02
N THR A 75 18.23 23.40 -3.74
CA THR A 75 19.32 22.82 -2.95
C THR A 75 19.27 21.30 -2.90
N GLY A 76 18.28 20.69 -3.56
CA GLY A 76 18.12 19.26 -3.71
C GLY A 76 17.85 18.55 -2.38
N LYS A 77 17.19 19.23 -1.44
CA LYS A 77 16.91 18.69 -0.11
C LYS A 77 15.81 17.65 -0.16
N ASP A 78 15.88 16.72 0.79
CA ASP A 78 14.78 15.83 1.08
C ASP A 78 13.59 16.64 1.62
N ILE A 79 12.37 16.28 1.23
CA ILE A 79 11.14 16.94 1.69
C ILE A 79 10.20 15.93 2.36
N ASN A 80 9.33 16.44 3.22
CA ASN A 80 8.15 15.72 3.68
C ASN A 80 6.92 16.43 3.12
N VAL A 81 5.95 15.67 2.64
CA VAL A 81 4.68 16.17 2.12
C VAL A 81 3.57 15.54 2.95
N GLU A 82 2.63 16.35 3.41
CA GLU A 82 1.38 15.87 4.01
C GLU A 82 0.26 16.04 2.98
N LEU A 83 -0.54 14.99 2.79
CA LEU A 83 -1.71 14.94 1.92
C LEU A 83 -2.91 14.48 2.75
N VAL A 84 -3.92 15.33 2.89
CA VAL A 84 -5.21 14.98 3.49
C VAL A 84 -6.25 15.01 2.39
N PHE A 85 -6.75 13.84 2.01
CA PHE A 85 -7.86 13.73 1.06
C PHE A 85 -9.17 14.04 1.77
N ASN A 86 -9.99 14.87 1.16
CA ASN A 86 -11.28 15.29 1.71
C ASN A 86 -12.41 14.68 0.88
N ALA A 87 -13.53 14.38 1.54
CA ALA A 87 -14.70 13.76 0.90
C ALA A 87 -15.31 14.61 -0.24
N ASP A 88 -15.02 15.90 -0.30
CA ASP A 88 -15.50 16.83 -1.35
C ASP A 88 -14.62 16.85 -2.61
N ALA A 89 -13.85 15.78 -2.86
CA ALA A 89 -12.89 15.65 -3.96
C ALA A 89 -11.81 16.75 -3.99
N THR A 90 -11.44 17.25 -2.81
CA THR A 90 -10.28 18.14 -2.62
C THR A 90 -9.16 17.43 -1.88
N VAL A 91 -7.95 17.97 -2.01
CA VAL A 91 -6.78 17.56 -1.24
C VAL A 91 -6.19 18.78 -0.54
N THR A 92 -6.04 18.66 0.78
CA THR A 92 -5.29 19.61 1.58
C THR A 92 -3.84 19.13 1.66
N TRP A 93 -2.89 19.98 1.27
CA TRP A 93 -1.48 19.62 1.22
C TRP A 93 -0.60 20.70 1.83
N ARG A 94 0.53 20.27 2.38
CA ARG A 94 1.64 21.12 2.83
C ARG A 94 2.93 20.35 2.73
N TYR A 95 4.05 21.06 2.78
CA TYR A 95 5.36 20.42 2.78
C TYR A 95 6.30 21.04 3.81
N SER A 96 7.32 20.28 4.19
CA SER A 96 8.42 20.72 5.02
C SER A 96 9.73 20.21 4.44
N LYS A 97 10.84 20.85 4.81
CA LYS A 97 12.16 20.27 4.58
C LYS A 97 12.36 19.11 5.55
N ASN A 98 12.94 18.01 5.07
CA ASN A 98 13.35 16.89 5.90
C ASN A 98 14.77 17.12 6.45
N ASP A 99 14.94 18.24 7.17
CA ASP A 99 16.21 18.67 7.78
C ASP A 99 16.18 18.56 9.32
N GLY A 100 15.11 17.98 9.88
CA GLY A 100 14.92 17.81 11.32
C GLY A 100 14.29 19.01 12.03
N LEU A 101 14.08 20.14 11.34
CA LEU A 101 13.47 21.33 11.95
C LEU A 101 11.94 21.26 12.04
N ASN A 102 11.31 20.36 11.26
CA ASN A 102 9.86 20.12 11.24
C ASN A 102 9.01 21.39 11.00
N ILE A 103 9.50 22.31 10.15
CA ILE A 103 8.80 23.55 9.81
C ILE A 103 7.95 23.30 8.55
N TRP A 104 6.64 23.28 8.72
CA TRP A 104 5.68 23.08 7.64
C TRP A 104 5.21 24.41 7.05
N THR A 105 4.97 24.42 5.74
CA THR A 105 4.24 25.52 5.10
C THR A 105 2.80 25.59 5.58
N ALA A 106 2.16 26.74 5.37
CA ALA A 106 0.70 26.83 5.51
C ALA A 106 0.01 25.80 4.60
N PRO A 107 -1.04 25.11 5.07
CA PRO A 107 -1.81 24.18 4.26
C PRO A 107 -2.53 24.89 3.13
N LYS A 108 -2.62 24.21 1.99
CA LYS A 108 -3.38 24.64 0.81
C LYS A 108 -4.37 23.57 0.44
N THR A 109 -5.60 23.95 0.09
CA THR A 109 -6.65 23.02 -0.33
C THR A 109 -7.02 23.31 -1.78
N GLU A 110 -6.97 22.28 -2.62
CA GLU A 110 -7.25 22.37 -4.05
C GLU A 110 -8.10 21.16 -4.46
N SER A 111 -8.97 21.30 -5.46
CA SER A 111 -9.65 20.13 -6.05
C SER A 111 -8.61 19.16 -6.62
N ILE A 112 -8.82 17.86 -6.44
CA ILE A 112 -7.92 16.80 -6.94
C ILE A 112 -7.72 16.94 -8.45
N THR A 113 -8.79 17.23 -9.20
CA THR A 113 -8.77 17.36 -10.66
C THR A 113 -8.01 18.60 -11.14
N SER A 114 -7.82 19.61 -10.29
CA SER A 114 -6.96 20.77 -10.56
C SER A 114 -5.52 20.53 -10.06
N PHE A 115 -5.37 19.84 -8.93
CA PHE A 115 -4.08 19.61 -8.29
C PHE A 115 -3.24 18.58 -9.06
N ALA A 116 -3.84 17.46 -9.44
CA ALA A 116 -3.26 16.40 -10.25
C ALA A 116 -4.31 15.88 -11.24
N PRO A 117 -4.54 16.59 -12.37
CA PRO A 117 -5.63 16.27 -13.30
C PRO A 117 -5.63 14.83 -13.86
N ASN A 118 -4.46 14.22 -14.03
CA ASN A 118 -4.32 12.82 -14.44
C ASN A 118 -4.26 11.82 -13.26
N GLY A 119 -4.46 12.30 -12.04
CA GLY A 119 -4.45 11.50 -10.81
C GLY A 119 -3.06 11.19 -10.25
N VAL A 120 -1.95 11.56 -10.90
CA VAL A 120 -0.59 11.22 -10.42
C VAL A 120 0.02 12.33 -9.59
N ILE A 121 0.29 12.05 -8.32
CA ILE A 121 1.03 12.92 -7.40
C ILE A 121 2.38 12.28 -7.09
N TYR A 122 3.46 12.86 -7.62
CA TYR A 122 4.83 12.37 -7.47
C TYR A 122 5.63 13.28 -6.54
N VAL A 123 6.06 12.72 -5.41
CA VAL A 123 6.96 13.36 -4.45
C VAL A 123 8.39 12.91 -4.73
N GLU A 124 9.15 13.78 -5.37
CA GLU A 124 10.53 13.53 -5.74
C GLU A 124 11.46 13.76 -4.55
N LYS A 125 12.28 12.75 -4.23
CA LYS A 125 13.22 12.81 -3.10
C LYS A 125 12.51 13.20 -1.79
N GLY A 126 11.33 12.65 -1.53
CA GLY A 126 10.58 13.00 -0.32
C GLY A 126 9.79 11.85 0.27
N ASN A 127 9.19 12.12 1.43
CA ASN A 127 8.27 11.23 2.12
C ASN A 127 6.84 11.79 2.05
N ILE A 128 5.86 10.90 2.09
CA ILE A 128 4.45 11.27 2.07
C ILE A 128 3.82 10.87 3.41
N PHE A 129 3.07 11.77 4.02
CA PHE A 129 2.21 11.54 5.17
C PHE A 129 0.77 11.69 4.68
N VAL A 130 -0.04 10.65 4.79
CA VAL A 130 -1.35 10.59 4.11
C VAL A 130 -2.47 10.09 5.01
N LYS A 131 -3.64 10.71 4.89
CA LYS A 131 -4.91 10.27 5.47
C LYS A 131 -6.13 10.80 4.71
N GLY A 132 -7.32 10.33 5.09
CA GLY A 132 -8.60 10.95 4.75
C GLY A 132 -9.45 10.13 3.78
N THR A 133 -10.31 10.82 3.06
CA THR A 133 -11.33 10.22 2.18
C THR A 133 -11.04 10.56 0.73
N VAL A 134 -10.79 9.55 -0.09
CA VAL A 134 -10.47 9.68 -1.52
C VAL A 134 -11.75 9.65 -2.33
N SER A 135 -12.06 10.76 -3.00
CA SER A 135 -13.07 10.83 -4.06
C SER A 135 -12.38 11.04 -5.41
N GLY A 136 -12.48 10.05 -6.28
CA GLY A 136 -11.82 9.98 -7.59
C GLY A 136 -10.63 9.00 -7.66
N GLN A 137 -9.82 9.16 -8.71
CA GLN A 137 -8.75 8.23 -9.06
C GLN A 137 -7.40 8.90 -8.85
N VAL A 138 -6.60 8.39 -7.91
CA VAL A 138 -5.34 9.01 -7.53
C VAL A 138 -4.25 7.96 -7.30
N SER A 139 -3.01 8.28 -7.67
CA SER A 139 -1.81 7.58 -7.24
C SER A 139 -0.83 8.54 -6.59
N ILE A 140 -0.39 8.21 -5.38
CA ILE A 140 0.68 8.92 -4.68
C ILE A 140 1.98 8.12 -4.80
N VAL A 141 3.05 8.80 -5.21
CA VAL A 141 4.34 8.17 -5.48
C VAL A 141 5.43 8.86 -4.66
N SER A 142 6.13 8.11 -3.82
CA SER A 142 7.30 8.58 -3.09
C SER A 142 8.57 7.96 -3.67
N SER A 143 9.44 8.79 -4.24
CA SER A 143 10.78 8.36 -4.70
C SER A 143 11.87 8.80 -3.76
N SER A 144 12.87 7.93 -3.59
CA SER A 144 14.08 8.24 -2.83
C SER A 144 15.04 9.13 -3.62
N LYS A 145 15.07 9.01 -4.96
CA LYS A 145 16.09 9.62 -5.84
C LYS A 145 17.51 9.43 -5.28
N GLY A 146 17.80 8.23 -4.78
CA GLY A 146 19.10 7.86 -4.18
C GLY A 146 19.30 8.31 -2.73
N SER A 147 18.32 8.97 -2.11
CA SER A 147 18.38 9.37 -0.70
C SER A 147 18.09 8.21 0.24
N THR A 148 18.80 8.12 1.35
CA THR A 148 18.50 7.18 2.44
C THR A 148 17.34 7.66 3.33
N LYS A 149 16.99 8.96 3.29
CA LYS A 149 15.96 9.58 4.14
C LYS A 149 14.58 9.75 3.48
N SER A 150 14.48 9.45 2.18
CA SER A 150 13.26 9.63 1.38
C SER A 150 12.80 8.34 0.70
N GLY A 151 11.61 8.34 0.11
CA GLY A 151 11.02 7.18 -0.56
C GLY A 151 10.03 6.40 0.31
N PHE A 152 9.62 6.96 1.46
CA PHE A 152 8.67 6.35 2.38
C PHE A 152 7.27 6.97 2.24
N VAL A 153 6.24 6.16 2.47
CA VAL A 153 4.88 6.64 2.69
C VAL A 153 4.40 6.24 4.08
N TYR A 154 3.83 7.19 4.79
CA TYR A 154 3.32 7.09 6.15
C TYR A 154 1.82 7.35 6.13
N GLN A 155 1.02 6.31 6.30
CA GLN A 155 -0.40 6.45 6.61
C GLN A 155 -0.52 6.95 8.06
N THR A 156 -1.17 8.10 8.25
CA THR A 156 -1.24 8.77 9.56
C THR A 156 -2.58 8.59 10.27
N ASP A 157 -3.58 8.03 9.61
CA ASP A 157 -4.93 7.78 10.10
C ASP A 157 -5.64 6.90 9.06
N ASP A 158 -6.95 6.72 9.14
CA ASP A 158 -7.74 6.05 8.12
C ASP A 158 -7.55 6.66 6.72
N ILE A 159 -7.56 5.77 5.73
CA ILE A 159 -7.66 6.11 4.31
C ILE A 159 -8.82 5.30 3.74
N VAL A 160 -9.88 5.97 3.33
CA VAL A 160 -11.11 5.36 2.81
C VAL A 160 -11.50 5.98 1.48
N TYR A 161 -12.27 5.26 0.68
CA TYR A 161 -12.97 5.81 -0.46
C TYR A 161 -14.20 6.59 0.02
N GLU A 162 -14.59 7.62 -0.73
CA GLU A 162 -15.82 8.37 -0.46
C GLU A 162 -17.04 7.47 -0.68
N ASP A 163 -17.00 6.71 -1.77
CA ASP A 163 -18.01 5.71 -2.10
C ASP A 163 -17.46 4.29 -1.95
N ASP A 164 -17.90 3.57 -0.92
CA ASP A 164 -17.39 2.23 -0.59
C ASP A 164 -17.84 1.20 -1.65
N PRO A 165 -16.90 0.59 -2.39
CA PRO A 165 -17.22 -0.34 -3.48
C PRO A 165 -17.89 -1.64 -3.03
N ARG A 166 -17.86 -1.94 -1.73
CA ARG A 166 -18.56 -3.11 -1.16
C ARG A 166 -20.06 -2.86 -1.02
N ILE A 167 -20.46 -1.58 -0.96
CA ILE A 167 -21.84 -1.13 -0.86
C ILE A 167 -22.31 -0.63 -2.23
N ASN A 168 -21.50 0.16 -2.91
CA ASN A 168 -21.76 0.63 -4.27
C ASN A 168 -20.71 0.09 -5.27
N PRO A 169 -21.02 -1.01 -5.97
CA PRO A 169 -20.12 -1.57 -6.98
C PRO A 169 -19.77 -0.63 -8.14
N ALA A 170 -20.53 0.47 -8.33
CA ALA A 170 -20.26 1.48 -9.36
C ALA A 170 -19.24 2.56 -8.91
N SER A 171 -18.77 2.51 -7.66
CA SER A 171 -17.74 3.42 -7.15
C SER A 171 -16.52 3.43 -8.08
N THR A 172 -16.11 4.63 -8.47
CA THR A 172 -14.91 4.88 -9.28
C THR A 172 -13.71 5.27 -8.43
N ASP A 173 -13.86 5.32 -7.12
CA ASP A 173 -12.81 5.76 -6.21
C ASP A 173 -11.73 4.68 -6.10
N ILE A 174 -10.50 5.11 -6.37
CA ILE A 174 -9.34 4.21 -6.40
C ILE A 174 -8.06 4.97 -6.01
N LEU A 175 -7.30 4.37 -5.09
CA LEU A 175 -6.03 4.91 -4.62
C LEU A 175 -4.89 3.93 -4.88
N GLY A 176 -3.83 4.43 -5.51
CA GLY A 176 -2.52 3.80 -5.56
C GLY A 176 -1.57 4.45 -4.57
N ILE A 177 -0.99 3.67 -3.66
CA ILE A 177 0.10 4.12 -2.78
C ILE A 177 1.38 3.43 -3.22
N ILE A 178 2.35 4.20 -3.70
CA ILE A 178 3.54 3.66 -4.32
C ILE A 178 4.77 4.26 -3.65
N ALA A 179 5.58 3.42 -3.02
CA ALA A 179 6.78 3.80 -2.30
C ALA A 179 8.00 3.08 -2.88
N GLU A 180 9.09 3.81 -3.09
CA GLU A 180 10.37 3.20 -3.43
C GLU A 180 10.94 2.36 -2.27
N LYS A 181 10.64 2.76 -1.03
CA LYS A 181 10.96 2.04 0.21
C LYS A 181 9.69 1.56 0.88
N ASP A 182 9.51 1.83 2.16
CA ASP A 182 8.44 1.25 2.95
C ASP A 182 7.14 2.06 2.89
N ILE A 183 6.03 1.34 3.08
CA ILE A 183 4.73 1.93 3.44
C ILE A 183 4.48 1.57 4.91
N ARG A 184 4.17 2.59 5.72
CA ARG A 184 4.05 2.48 7.17
C ARG A 184 2.73 3.03 7.67
N LEU A 185 2.09 2.32 8.59
CA LEU A 185 1.17 2.97 9.53
C LEU A 185 2.03 3.68 10.59
N LEU A 186 2.01 5.01 10.58
CA LEU A 186 2.81 5.87 11.46
C LEU A 186 2.25 5.85 12.88
N LYS A 187 3.09 5.69 13.90
CA LYS A 187 2.65 5.84 15.29
C LYS A 187 2.31 7.30 15.60
N ASN A 188 1.05 7.57 15.92
CA ASN A 188 0.56 8.85 16.43
C ASN A 188 -0.72 8.64 17.26
N ALA A 189 -1.40 9.71 17.67
CA ALA A 189 -2.63 9.63 18.46
C ALA A 189 -3.82 9.02 17.70
N ASP A 190 -3.84 9.16 16.37
CA ASP A 190 -4.94 8.70 15.50
C ASP A 190 -4.81 7.22 15.15
N THR A 191 -3.61 6.65 15.27
CA THR A 191 -3.35 5.24 14.97
C THR A 191 -3.23 4.42 16.26
N GLN A 192 -2.45 4.91 17.22
CA GLN A 192 -2.11 4.16 18.42
C GLN A 192 -3.36 3.82 19.25
N GLY A 193 -3.62 2.53 19.45
CA GLY A 193 -4.77 2.09 20.24
C GLY A 193 -6.10 2.14 19.49
N GLN A 194 -6.06 2.25 18.16
CA GLN A 194 -7.23 2.33 17.30
C GLN A 194 -7.29 1.14 16.33
N ASP A 195 -8.49 0.88 15.81
CA ASP A 195 -8.66 0.16 14.56
C ASP A 195 -8.35 1.10 13.39
N ILE A 196 -7.77 0.57 12.31
CA ILE A 196 -7.40 1.37 11.14
C ILE A 196 -7.92 0.74 9.85
N ILE A 197 -8.36 1.59 8.93
CA ILE A 197 -8.84 1.23 7.60
C ILE A 197 -7.89 1.79 6.55
N THR A 198 -7.56 0.96 5.57
CA THR A 198 -6.82 1.36 4.36
C THR A 198 -7.54 0.82 3.14
N GLN A 199 -8.07 1.71 2.31
CA GLN A 199 -8.65 1.36 1.01
C GLN A 199 -7.71 1.87 -0.09
N ALA A 200 -6.83 0.98 -0.56
CA ALA A 200 -5.80 1.31 -1.56
C ALA A 200 -5.11 0.07 -2.13
N SER A 201 -4.59 0.18 -3.35
CA SER A 201 -3.51 -0.70 -3.82
C SER A 201 -2.17 -0.14 -3.36
N MET A 202 -1.38 -0.93 -2.64
CA MET A 202 -0.10 -0.53 -2.07
C MET A 202 1.06 -1.27 -2.74
N PHE A 203 2.08 -0.54 -3.17
CA PHE A 203 3.29 -1.08 -3.77
C PHE A 203 4.54 -0.50 -3.10
N SER A 204 5.42 -1.38 -2.62
CA SER A 204 6.71 -1.06 -2.00
C SER A 204 7.83 -1.76 -2.76
N LYS A 205 8.68 -1.00 -3.47
CA LYS A 205 9.72 -1.58 -4.34
C LYS A 205 10.79 -2.33 -3.56
N ASN A 206 11.44 -1.64 -2.62
CA ASN A 206 12.60 -2.17 -1.89
C ASN A 206 12.28 -2.56 -0.45
N GLY A 207 11.07 -2.25 0.00
CA GLY A 207 10.68 -2.33 1.40
C GLY A 207 9.61 -3.38 1.66
N ASN A 208 8.85 -3.12 2.71
CA ASN A 208 7.67 -3.88 3.08
C ASN A 208 6.54 -2.94 3.51
N ILE A 209 5.36 -3.50 3.70
CA ILE A 209 4.14 -2.79 4.04
C ILE A 209 3.71 -3.27 5.44
N GLY A 210 3.51 -2.35 6.39
CA GLY A 210 3.10 -2.72 7.75
C GLY A 210 3.16 -1.57 8.76
N PRO A 211 2.69 -1.77 9.98
CA PRO A 211 2.76 -0.73 11.03
C PRO A 211 4.18 -0.50 11.50
N GLU A 212 4.50 0.69 12.03
CA GLU A 212 5.81 0.93 12.67
C GLU A 212 6.10 -0.01 13.85
N ASP A 213 7.38 -0.23 14.18
CA ASP A 213 7.76 -1.18 15.23
C ASP A 213 7.13 -0.85 16.58
N ALA A 214 7.00 0.44 16.89
CA ALA A 214 6.39 0.90 18.12
C ALA A 214 4.88 0.59 18.21
N LEU A 215 4.20 0.44 17.07
CA LEU A 215 2.80 0.00 16.99
C LEU A 215 2.67 -1.51 17.16
N ILE A 216 3.58 -2.32 16.59
CA ILE A 216 3.58 -3.79 16.75
C ILE A 216 3.71 -4.19 18.23
N ASN A 217 4.46 -3.39 18.99
CA ASN A 217 4.73 -3.62 20.41
C ASN A 217 3.72 -2.96 21.36
N TYR A 218 2.70 -2.28 20.82
CA TYR A 218 1.77 -1.52 21.63
C TYR A 218 0.80 -2.44 22.38
N ALA A 219 0.50 -2.14 23.65
CA ALA A 219 -0.30 -2.96 24.56
C ALA A 219 -1.81 -2.86 24.28
N TYR A 220 -2.19 -2.86 23.00
CA TYR A 220 -3.54 -2.91 22.49
C TYR A 220 -3.51 -3.75 21.21
N LEU A 221 -4.54 -4.54 20.99
CA LEU A 221 -4.73 -5.31 19.76
C LEU A 221 -5.84 -4.64 18.95
N GLY A 222 -5.45 -3.88 17.93
CA GLY A 222 -6.36 -3.30 16.95
C GLY A 222 -6.50 -4.18 15.71
N SER A 223 -7.43 -3.83 14.85
CA SER A 223 -7.58 -4.41 13.50
C SER A 223 -7.07 -3.43 12.47
N TRP A 224 -6.22 -3.89 11.55
CA TRP A 224 -5.88 -3.14 10.34
C TRP A 224 -6.61 -3.76 9.16
N ARG A 225 -7.69 -3.09 8.75
CA ARG A 225 -8.62 -3.55 7.72
C ARG A 225 -8.23 -2.95 6.38
N ILE A 226 -7.79 -3.78 5.45
CA ILE A 226 -7.32 -3.36 4.15
C ILE A 226 -8.30 -3.85 3.09
N LEU A 227 -8.84 -2.94 2.29
CA LEU A 227 -9.50 -3.26 1.03
C LEU A 227 -8.57 -2.82 -0.12
N GLY A 228 -7.92 -3.79 -0.76
CA GLY A 228 -7.04 -3.50 -1.89
C GLY A 228 -5.88 -4.48 -2.07
N GLY A 229 -4.79 -4.01 -2.66
CA GLY A 229 -3.63 -4.82 -3.02
C GLY A 229 -2.44 -4.54 -2.10
N MET A 230 -1.62 -5.55 -1.82
CA MET A 230 -0.37 -5.38 -1.08
C MET A 230 0.77 -6.05 -1.85
N ILE A 231 1.70 -5.24 -2.35
CA ILE A 231 2.85 -5.69 -3.12
C ILE A 231 4.10 -5.14 -2.44
N GLY A 232 4.96 -6.02 -1.93
CA GLY A 232 6.18 -5.63 -1.24
C GLY A 232 7.30 -6.62 -1.47
N LYS A 233 8.55 -6.15 -1.37
CA LYS A 233 9.73 -7.00 -1.48
C LYS A 233 9.85 -8.00 -0.33
N ASN A 234 9.47 -7.57 0.87
CA ASN A 234 9.52 -8.39 2.07
C ASN A 234 8.18 -8.39 2.80
N THR A 235 7.95 -9.40 3.63
CA THR A 235 6.85 -9.43 4.59
C THR A 235 7.19 -8.64 5.85
N ARG A 236 6.19 -8.09 6.52
CA ARG A 236 6.34 -7.41 7.81
C ARG A 236 5.33 -7.95 8.80
N GLN A 237 5.78 -8.13 10.04
CA GLN A 237 4.90 -8.46 11.16
C GLN A 237 3.95 -7.28 11.45
N THR A 238 2.67 -7.57 11.66
CA THR A 238 1.66 -6.54 12.02
C THR A 238 1.26 -6.60 13.48
N ALA A 239 1.35 -7.78 14.11
CA ALA A 239 1.01 -8.03 15.50
C ALA A 239 2.00 -8.97 16.17
N LYS A 240 2.17 -8.87 17.48
CA LYS A 240 2.79 -9.92 18.29
C LYS A 240 1.78 -11.01 18.58
N TYR A 241 2.27 -12.24 18.57
CA TYR A 241 1.50 -13.43 18.88
C TYR A 241 1.86 -13.96 20.27
N GLY A 242 0.85 -14.40 20.99
CA GLY A 242 0.96 -15.04 22.30
C GLY A 242 0.12 -16.32 22.35
N THR A 243 0.33 -17.13 23.38
CA THR A 243 -0.49 -18.33 23.60
C THR A 243 -1.59 -18.02 24.61
N VAL A 244 -2.85 -18.11 24.18
CA VAL A 244 -4.04 -17.92 25.03
C VAL A 244 -4.89 -19.18 24.92
N GLY A 245 -5.16 -19.84 26.05
CA GLY A 245 -5.94 -21.09 26.05
C GLY A 245 -5.33 -22.22 25.23
N GLY A 246 -3.99 -22.26 25.09
CA GLY A 246 -3.28 -23.26 24.28
C GLY A 246 -3.23 -22.97 22.77
N ILE A 247 -3.78 -21.83 22.33
CA ILE A 247 -3.82 -21.43 20.92
C ILE A 247 -2.95 -20.18 20.72
N THR A 248 -2.14 -20.17 19.65
CA THR A 248 -1.37 -18.99 19.25
C THR A 248 -2.27 -17.98 18.56
N VAL A 249 -2.45 -16.81 19.18
CA VAL A 249 -3.32 -15.72 18.71
C VAL A 249 -2.57 -14.40 18.75
N PRO A 250 -2.94 -13.40 17.93
CA PRO A 250 -2.39 -12.06 18.08
C PRO A 250 -2.83 -11.48 19.43
N VAL A 251 -1.93 -10.78 20.12
CA VAL A 251 -2.17 -10.21 21.47
C VAL A 251 -1.82 -8.73 21.58
N GLN A 252 -1.03 -8.19 20.65
CA GLN A 252 -0.58 -6.79 20.62
C GLN A 252 -0.35 -6.35 19.17
N GLY A 253 -0.50 -5.05 18.90
CA GLY A 253 -0.33 -4.47 17.57
C GLY A 253 -1.59 -4.54 16.74
N TYR A 254 -1.48 -4.93 15.46
CA TYR A 254 -2.60 -4.96 14.52
C TYR A 254 -2.83 -6.34 13.93
N MET A 255 -4.03 -6.88 14.17
CA MET A 255 -4.56 -7.99 13.41
C MET A 255 -4.80 -7.54 11.97
N LEU A 256 -4.09 -8.16 11.03
CA LEU A 256 -4.22 -7.86 9.61
C LEU A 256 -5.50 -8.52 9.08
N VAL A 257 -6.43 -7.70 8.58
CA VAL A 257 -7.64 -8.14 7.90
C VAL A 257 -7.57 -7.63 6.47
N HIS A 258 -7.07 -8.45 5.56
CA HIS A 258 -6.85 -8.08 4.17
C HIS A 258 -7.90 -8.70 3.26
N THR A 259 -8.64 -7.85 2.56
CA THR A 259 -9.56 -8.20 1.49
C THR A 259 -9.05 -7.58 0.20
N TYR A 260 -8.89 -8.38 -0.85
CA TYR A 260 -8.52 -7.86 -2.15
C TYR A 260 -9.70 -7.12 -2.80
N ASP A 261 -9.44 -5.94 -3.34
CA ASP A 261 -10.39 -5.20 -4.15
C ASP A 261 -10.39 -5.79 -5.56
N GLU A 262 -11.42 -6.57 -5.90
CA GLU A 262 -11.50 -7.28 -7.18
C GLU A 262 -11.54 -6.33 -8.39
N ARG A 263 -11.88 -5.05 -8.20
CA ARG A 263 -11.83 -4.05 -9.27
C ARG A 263 -10.42 -3.91 -9.84
N PHE A 264 -9.37 -4.20 -9.07
CA PHE A 264 -7.96 -4.11 -9.53
C PHE A 264 -7.60 -5.10 -10.65
N LEU A 265 -8.47 -6.06 -10.98
CA LEU A 265 -8.31 -6.94 -12.13
C LEU A 265 -8.59 -6.24 -13.47
N THR A 266 -9.44 -5.21 -13.46
CA THR A 266 -9.88 -4.50 -14.68
C THR A 266 -9.68 -2.99 -14.60
N PHE A 267 -9.44 -2.47 -13.40
CA PHE A 267 -9.37 -1.04 -13.11
C PHE A 267 -8.19 -0.76 -12.18
N VAL A 268 -7.17 -0.08 -12.71
CA VAL A 268 -5.87 0.09 -12.04
C VAL A 268 -5.71 1.55 -11.62
N PRO A 269 -5.15 1.86 -10.43
CA PRO A 269 -4.88 3.24 -10.07
C PRO A 269 -3.99 3.93 -11.12
N PRO A 270 -4.10 5.25 -11.33
CA PRO A 270 -3.34 5.96 -12.36
C PRO A 270 -1.83 5.65 -12.29
N ASN A 271 -1.23 5.18 -13.39
CA ASN A 271 0.20 4.85 -13.47
C ASN A 271 0.74 3.85 -12.42
N PHE A 272 -0.12 3.02 -11.81
CA PHE A 272 0.32 2.00 -10.86
C PHE A 272 1.19 0.92 -11.56
N PRO A 273 2.22 0.37 -10.88
CA PRO A 273 3.03 -0.71 -11.44
C PRO A 273 2.20 -1.90 -11.91
N ASN A 274 2.54 -2.43 -13.08
CA ASN A 274 1.99 -3.68 -13.61
C ASN A 274 3.11 -4.70 -13.83
N THR A 275 2.76 -5.97 -13.77
CA THR A 275 3.71 -7.10 -13.83
C THR A 275 4.13 -7.45 -15.26
N ARG A 276 3.57 -6.79 -16.28
CA ARG A 276 3.76 -7.06 -17.73
C ARG A 276 3.60 -8.52 -18.17
N MET A 277 3.07 -9.38 -17.31
CA MET A 277 2.80 -10.78 -17.61
C MET A 277 1.32 -10.96 -17.88
N TYR A 278 1.03 -11.69 -18.94
CA TYR A 278 -0.32 -12.08 -19.31
C TYR A 278 -0.58 -13.49 -18.79
N GLU A 279 -1.65 -13.66 -18.04
CA GLU A 279 -2.19 -14.98 -17.77
C GLU A 279 -3.15 -15.36 -18.91
N ILE A 280 -2.95 -16.54 -19.49
CA ILE A 280 -3.92 -17.11 -20.44
C ILE A 280 -5.09 -17.64 -19.60
N VAL A 281 -6.20 -16.92 -19.61
CA VAL A 281 -7.35 -17.19 -18.73
C VAL A 281 -8.28 -18.27 -19.29
N SER A 282 -8.15 -18.64 -20.57
CA SER A 282 -8.80 -19.81 -21.16
C SER A 282 -8.18 -20.19 -22.50
N TRP A 283 -8.17 -21.50 -22.80
CA TRP A 283 -8.18 -22.01 -24.16
C TRP A 283 -9.50 -22.76 -24.36
N LEU A 284 -10.16 -22.56 -25.49
CA LEU A 284 -11.29 -23.38 -25.91
C LEU A 284 -10.73 -24.32 -26.98
N GLU A 285 -10.79 -25.63 -26.73
CA GLU A 285 -10.62 -26.67 -27.75
C GLU A 285 -11.94 -26.93 -28.49
#